data_AF-A0A1G4A8H9-F1
#
_entry.id   AF-A0A1G4A8H9-F1
#
_cell.length_a   1.000
_cell.length_b   1.000
_cell.length_c   1.000
_cell.angle_alpha   90.00
_cell.angle_beta   90.00
_cell.angle_gamma   90.00
#
_symmetry.space_group_name_H-M   'P 1'
#
loop_
_entity.id
_entity.type
_entity.pdbx_description
1 polymer ?
#
loop_
_entity_poly.entity_id
_entity_poly.type
_entity_poly.pdbx_seq_one_letter_code
_entity_poly.pdbx_strand_id
1 'polypeptide(L)'
;MISPVKTLALALTILTLLTPARAVDLAGRWKAEFDTQVGLQKYVYTFKISGEAITGRAAFERTYEKGEVELKEIKLQGEAISFVEPLEFEGQEIRIEYKGKISGDEMKLTRNVGDFATEELVATRVKEAPEKSPPAAPKK
;
A
#
# COMPACT_ATOMS: atom_id res chain seq x y z
N MET A 1 -23.66 -67.25 16.07
CA MET A 1 -22.44 -66.48 16.36
C MET A 1 -22.62 -65.05 15.86
N ILE A 2 -22.57 -64.10 16.80
CA ILE A 2 -22.13 -62.70 16.71
C ILE A 2 -23.08 -61.65 16.06
N SER A 3 -23.30 -60.59 16.86
CA SER A 3 -24.36 -59.56 16.96
C SER A 3 -24.25 -58.36 15.98
N PRO A 4 -25.23 -57.40 15.95
CA PRO A 4 -25.17 -56.21 15.10
C PRO A 4 -24.34 -55.08 15.76
N VAL A 5 -23.50 -54.40 14.98
CA VAL A 5 -22.69 -53.28 15.45
C VAL A 5 -23.46 -51.97 15.30
N LYS A 6 -23.72 -51.31 16.43
CA LYS A 6 -24.24 -49.94 16.52
C LYS A 6 -23.24 -48.95 15.92
N THR A 7 -23.64 -48.24 14.87
CA THR A 7 -22.89 -47.10 14.34
C THR A 7 -22.97 -45.93 15.33
N LEU A 8 -21.87 -45.65 16.03
CA LEU A 8 -21.72 -44.45 16.85
C LEU A 8 -21.11 -43.36 15.97
N ALA A 9 -21.90 -42.36 15.59
CA ALA A 9 -21.43 -41.20 14.84
C ALA A 9 -20.59 -40.31 15.76
N LEU A 10 -19.30 -40.16 15.47
CA LEU A 10 -18.41 -39.23 16.18
C LEU A 10 -18.48 -37.87 15.47
N ALA A 11 -19.19 -36.92 16.09
CA ALA A 11 -19.19 -35.53 15.63
C ALA A 11 -17.86 -34.85 16.02
N LEU A 12 -17.02 -34.57 15.03
CA LEU A 12 -15.79 -33.81 15.21
C LEU A 12 -16.08 -32.32 15.07
N THR A 13 -16.32 -31.64 16.18
CA THR A 13 -16.48 -30.18 16.21
C THR A 13 -15.11 -29.52 16.02
N ILE A 14 -14.83 -29.04 14.80
CA ILE A 14 -13.64 -28.23 14.53
C ILE A 14 -13.87 -26.86 15.14
N LEU A 15 -13.25 -26.59 16.29
CA LEU A 15 -13.19 -25.26 16.88
C LEU A 15 -12.15 -24.44 16.09
N THR A 16 -12.60 -23.69 15.09
CA THR A 16 -11.75 -22.70 14.41
C THR A 16 -11.37 -21.63 15.43
N LEU A 17 -10.12 -21.62 15.90
CA LEU A 17 -9.57 -20.49 16.63
C LEU A 17 -9.58 -19.28 15.70
N LEU A 18 -10.48 -18.33 15.97
CA LEU A 18 -10.50 -17.04 15.30
C LEU A 18 -9.33 -16.22 15.85
N THR A 19 -8.15 -16.36 15.25
CA THR A 19 -7.03 -15.44 15.54
C THR A 19 -7.45 -14.03 15.13
N PRO A 20 -7.38 -13.03 16.02
CA PRO A 20 -7.66 -11.65 15.65
C PRO A 20 -6.63 -11.25 14.59
N ALA A 21 -7.11 -11.00 13.36
CA ALA A 21 -6.28 -10.43 12.32
C ALA A 21 -5.79 -9.07 12.84
N ARG A 22 -4.48 -8.94 13.10
CA ARG A 22 -3.91 -7.63 13.40
C ARG A 22 -4.14 -6.76 12.18
N ALA A 23 -4.79 -5.61 12.37
CA ALA A 23 -4.88 -4.61 11.33
C ALA A 23 -3.45 -4.24 10.91
N VAL A 24 -3.13 -4.41 9.63
CA VAL A 24 -1.81 -4.00 9.13
C VAL A 24 -1.74 -2.47 9.18
N ASP A 25 -0.62 -1.95 9.69
CA ASP A 25 -0.44 -0.52 9.83
C ASP A 25 -0.05 0.08 8.47
N LEU A 26 -1.03 0.59 7.71
CA LEU A 26 -0.78 1.31 6.45
C LEU A 26 -0.55 2.82 6.69
N ALA A 27 -1.09 3.39 7.77
CA ALA A 27 -1.16 4.83 7.95
C ALA A 27 0.25 5.47 8.07
N GLY A 28 0.36 6.71 7.60
CA GLY A 28 1.61 7.47 7.65
C GLY A 28 2.33 7.53 6.31
N ARG A 29 3.64 7.78 6.37
CA ARG A 29 4.48 8.10 5.22
C ARG A 29 5.39 6.93 4.83
N TRP A 30 5.50 6.67 3.54
CA TRP A 30 6.30 5.62 2.95
C TRP A 30 7.14 6.20 1.82
N LYS A 31 8.46 6.02 1.86
CA LYS A 31 9.39 6.52 0.84
C LYS A 31 9.88 5.38 -0.05
N ALA A 32 9.93 5.59 -1.35
CA ALA A 32 10.53 4.66 -2.30
C ALA A 32 11.48 5.40 -3.22
N GLU A 33 12.55 4.72 -3.61
CA GLU A 33 13.48 5.15 -4.65
C GLU A 33 13.81 3.93 -5.50
N PHE A 34 13.60 4.02 -6.81
CA PHE A 34 13.75 2.89 -7.73
C PHE A 34 14.09 3.37 -9.14
N ASP A 35 14.91 2.59 -9.84
CA ASP A 35 15.29 2.85 -11.22
C ASP A 35 14.24 2.29 -12.19
N THR A 36 14.02 3.02 -13.27
CA THR A 36 13.11 2.62 -14.36
C THR A 36 13.79 2.84 -15.70
N GLN A 37 13.16 2.39 -16.78
CA GLN A 37 13.65 2.66 -18.14
C GLN A 37 13.71 4.17 -18.49
N VAL A 38 12.97 5.02 -17.75
CA VAL A 38 12.96 6.49 -17.92
C VAL A 38 13.80 7.23 -16.88
N GLY A 39 14.54 6.49 -16.05
CA GLY A 39 15.43 7.02 -15.01
C GLY A 39 14.89 6.87 -13.59
N LEU A 40 15.61 7.48 -12.66
CA LEU A 40 15.34 7.39 -11.22
C LEU A 40 13.98 7.98 -10.86
N GLN A 41 13.21 7.24 -10.08
CA GLN A 41 11.93 7.65 -9.52
C GLN A 41 12.05 7.75 -8.01
N LYS A 42 11.61 8.86 -7.43
CA LYS A 42 11.49 9.04 -5.98
C LYS A 42 10.06 9.34 -5.62
N TYR A 43 9.56 8.63 -4.61
CA TYR A 43 8.19 8.75 -4.16
C TYR A 43 8.10 8.87 -2.66
N VAL A 44 7.17 9.69 -2.18
CA VAL A 44 6.68 9.65 -0.81
C VAL A 44 5.16 9.50 -0.84
N TYR A 45 4.69 8.32 -0.47
CA TYR A 45 3.28 8.00 -0.30
C TYR A 45 2.84 8.39 1.11
N THR A 46 1.70 9.04 1.25
CA THR A 46 1.08 9.38 2.53
C THR A 46 -0.32 8.79 2.57
N PHE A 47 -0.57 7.85 3.48
CA PHE A 47 -1.88 7.24 3.68
C PHE A 47 -2.50 7.70 5.00
N LYS A 48 -3.81 7.97 4.97
CA LYS A 48 -4.60 8.27 6.17
C LYS A 48 -5.78 7.31 6.23
N ILE A 49 -6.01 6.76 7.42
CA ILE A 49 -7.16 5.89 7.73
C ILE A 49 -8.09 6.69 8.64
N SER A 50 -9.38 6.76 8.29
CA SER A 50 -10.41 7.44 9.07
C SER A 50 -11.65 6.56 9.13
N GLY A 51 -11.78 5.79 10.22
CA GLY A 51 -12.75 4.70 10.29
C GLY A 51 -12.42 3.64 9.23
N GLU A 52 -13.35 3.42 8.31
CA GLU A 52 -13.20 2.47 7.19
C GLU A 52 -12.62 3.13 5.93
N ALA A 53 -12.56 4.47 5.87
CA ALA A 53 -12.09 5.19 4.69
C ALA A 53 -10.56 5.27 4.67
N ILE A 54 -9.96 5.00 3.51
CA ILE A 54 -8.53 5.18 3.25
C ILE A 54 -8.35 6.25 2.18
N THR A 55 -7.54 7.26 2.48
CA THR A 55 -7.10 8.28 1.52
C THR A 55 -5.60 8.21 1.35
N GLY A 56 -5.11 8.66 0.19
CA GLY A 56 -3.70 8.56 -0.14
C GLY A 56 -3.27 9.66 -1.09
N ARG A 57 -2.04 10.14 -0.92
CA ARG A 57 -1.37 11.06 -1.85
C ARG A 57 0.05 10.58 -2.10
N ALA A 58 0.55 10.81 -3.29
CA ALA A 58 1.91 10.51 -3.69
C ALA A 58 2.61 11.80 -4.12
N ALA A 59 3.66 12.19 -3.38
CA ALA A 59 4.61 13.19 -3.84
C ALA A 59 5.69 12.47 -4.66
N PHE A 60 5.97 12.94 -5.86
CA PHE A 60 6.93 12.33 -6.78
C PHE A 60 8.00 13.32 -7.22
N GLU A 61 9.20 12.81 -7.44
CA GLU A 61 10.30 13.46 -8.13
C GLU A 61 10.85 12.46 -9.16
N ARG A 62 10.70 12.82 -10.43
CA ARG A 62 11.13 12.05 -11.60
C ARG A 62 12.08 12.92 -12.42
N THR A 63 12.76 12.33 -13.39
CA THR A 63 13.82 12.99 -14.20
C THR A 63 13.48 14.42 -14.67
N TYR A 64 12.24 14.66 -15.10
CA TYR A 64 11.82 15.95 -15.70
C TYR A 64 10.72 16.67 -14.93
N GLU A 65 10.17 16.05 -13.88
CA GLU A 65 8.99 16.55 -13.21
C GLU A 65 8.99 16.23 -11.73
N LYS A 66 8.37 17.11 -10.95
CA LYS A 66 8.03 16.86 -9.56
C LYS A 66 6.62 17.37 -9.29
N GLY A 67 5.91 16.69 -8.41
CA GLY A 67 4.53 17.03 -8.15
C GLY A 67 3.93 16.21 -7.05
N GLU A 68 2.61 16.33 -6.91
CA GLU A 68 1.82 15.53 -6.01
C GLU A 68 0.51 15.15 -6.68
N VAL A 69 0.06 13.92 -6.43
CA VAL A 69 -1.16 13.38 -7.00
C VAL A 69 -1.96 12.64 -5.94
N GLU A 70 -3.28 12.74 -6.02
CA GLU A 70 -4.18 11.95 -5.19
C GLU A 70 -4.27 10.52 -5.72
N LEU A 71 -4.12 9.55 -4.80
CA LEU A 71 -4.22 8.14 -5.13
C LEU A 71 -5.69 7.73 -5.12
N LYS A 72 -6.10 7.02 -6.16
CA LYS A 72 -7.46 6.51 -6.34
C LYS A 72 -7.52 5.03 -5.97
N GLU A 73 -8.73 4.55 -5.70
CA GLU A 73 -9.04 3.10 -5.55
C GLU A 73 -8.16 2.34 -4.55
N ILE A 74 -7.80 3.01 -3.45
CA ILE A 74 -6.97 2.43 -2.41
C ILE A 74 -7.77 1.34 -1.67
N LYS A 75 -7.23 0.12 -1.67
CA LYS A 75 -7.84 -1.05 -1.02
C LYS A 75 -6.80 -1.74 -0.16
N LEU A 76 -7.16 -2.02 1.09
CA LEU A 76 -6.34 -2.76 2.03
C LEU A 76 -7.12 -4.00 2.50
N GLN A 77 -6.54 -5.18 2.31
CA GLN A 77 -7.15 -6.46 2.70
C GLN A 77 -6.09 -7.34 3.38
N GLY A 78 -6.14 -7.42 4.71
CA GLY A 78 -5.04 -8.01 5.47
C GLY A 78 -3.75 -7.25 5.16
N GLU A 79 -2.71 -7.95 4.71
CA GLU A 79 -1.43 -7.36 4.31
C GLU A 79 -1.39 -6.90 2.84
N ALA A 80 -2.39 -7.25 2.04
CA ALA A 80 -2.45 -6.90 0.62
C ALA A 80 -2.94 -5.46 0.43
N ILE A 81 -2.23 -4.69 -0.41
CA ILE A 81 -2.54 -3.30 -0.73
C ILE A 81 -2.61 -3.13 -2.25
N SER A 82 -3.57 -2.36 -2.73
CA SER A 82 -3.62 -1.87 -4.11
C SER A 82 -4.10 -0.43 -4.18
N PHE A 83 -3.62 0.33 -5.14
CA PHE A 83 -4.07 1.70 -5.42
C PHE A 83 -3.72 2.10 -6.85
N VAL A 84 -4.29 3.20 -7.32
CA VAL A 84 -4.08 3.74 -8.66
C VAL A 84 -3.54 5.17 -8.57
N GLU A 85 -2.46 5.42 -9.31
CA GLU A 85 -1.95 6.76 -9.57
C GLU A 85 -2.41 7.20 -10.98
N PRO A 86 -3.24 8.25 -11.11
CA PRO A 86 -3.55 8.81 -12.40
C PRO A 86 -2.36 9.65 -12.90
N LEU A 87 -1.88 9.36 -14.11
CA LEU A 87 -0.86 10.13 -14.80
C LEU A 87 -1.46 10.79 -16.03
N GLU A 88 -1.48 12.13 -16.06
CA GLU A 88 -1.80 12.90 -17.26
C GLU A 88 -0.59 12.86 -18.21
N PHE A 89 -0.76 12.28 -19.40
CA PHE A 89 0.26 12.23 -20.43
C PHE A 89 -0.36 12.52 -21.80
N GLU A 90 0.15 13.54 -22.49
CA GLU A 90 -0.36 13.97 -23.81
C GLU A 90 -1.88 14.24 -23.85
N GLY A 91 -2.46 14.70 -22.74
CA GLY A 91 -3.90 14.97 -22.62
C GLY A 91 -4.77 13.72 -22.42
N GLN A 92 -4.15 12.57 -22.13
CA GLN A 92 -4.84 11.33 -21.74
C GLN A 92 -4.45 10.92 -20.33
N GLU A 93 -5.39 10.38 -19.56
CA GLU A 93 -5.11 9.78 -18.26
C GLU A 93 -4.60 8.34 -18.47
N ILE A 94 -3.34 8.10 -18.13
CA ILE A 94 -2.76 6.77 -17.97
C ILE A 94 -2.98 6.34 -16.52
N ARG A 95 -3.54 5.16 -16.33
CA ARG A 95 -3.74 4.57 -15.01
C ARG A 95 -2.54 3.72 -14.63
N ILE A 96 -1.82 4.14 -13.61
CA ILE A 96 -0.71 3.36 -13.07
C ILE A 96 -1.23 2.54 -11.89
N GLU A 97 -1.27 1.22 -12.06
CA GLU A 97 -1.75 0.30 -11.03
C GLU A 97 -0.61 -0.13 -10.12
N TYR A 98 -0.84 -0.07 -8.81
CA TYR A 98 0.05 -0.60 -7.80
C TYR A 98 -0.63 -1.76 -7.07
N LYS A 99 0.07 -2.89 -6.95
CA LYS A 99 -0.37 -4.07 -6.18
C LYS A 99 0.79 -4.60 -5.37
N GLY A 100 0.55 -4.98 -4.13
CA GLY A 100 1.63 -5.48 -3.29
C GLY A 100 1.22 -5.90 -1.90
N LYS A 101 2.23 -6.00 -1.03
CA LYS A 101 2.08 -6.45 0.36
C LYS A 101 2.89 -5.59 1.32
N ILE A 102 2.35 -5.40 2.51
CA ILE A 102 3.00 -4.73 3.63
C ILE A 102 3.59 -5.79 4.56
N SER A 103 4.83 -5.59 4.99
CA SER A 103 5.50 -6.44 5.97
C SER A 103 6.33 -5.55 6.90
N GLY A 104 5.75 -5.21 8.06
CA GLY A 104 6.37 -4.33 9.04
C GLY A 104 6.57 -2.90 8.52
N ASP A 105 7.83 -2.52 8.32
CA ASP A 105 8.25 -1.20 7.83
C ASP A 105 8.50 -1.16 6.32
N GLU A 106 8.23 -2.25 5.60
CA GLU A 106 8.36 -2.33 4.15
C GLU A 106 7.00 -2.57 3.46
N MET A 107 6.85 -2.00 2.28
CA MET A 107 5.75 -2.23 1.36
C MET A 107 6.34 -2.57 0.00
N LYS A 108 6.23 -3.83 -0.40
CA LYS A 108 6.72 -4.31 -1.71
C LYS A 108 5.60 -4.18 -2.71
N LEU A 109 5.85 -3.45 -3.79
CA LEU A 109 4.84 -3.11 -4.79
C LEU A 109 5.33 -3.52 -6.18
N THR A 110 4.40 -4.07 -6.96
CA THR A 110 4.47 -4.12 -8.41
C THR A 110 3.71 -2.91 -8.94
N ARG A 111 4.39 -2.09 -9.76
CA ARG A 111 3.87 -0.92 -10.46
C ARG A 111 3.68 -1.26 -11.93
N ASN A 112 2.47 -1.15 -12.44
CA ASN A 112 2.14 -1.36 -13.85
C ASN A 112 1.70 -0.03 -14.47
N VAL A 113 2.41 0.42 -15.49
CA VAL A 113 2.16 1.68 -16.21
C VAL A 113 1.41 1.35 -17.49
N GLY A 114 0.12 1.03 -17.39
CA GLY A 114 -0.66 0.52 -18.52
C GLY A 114 0.09 -0.57 -19.31
N ASP A 115 0.17 -0.41 -20.63
CA ASP A 115 0.87 -1.34 -21.51
C ASP A 115 2.38 -1.01 -21.69
N PHE A 116 2.91 -0.01 -20.99
CA PHE A 116 4.26 0.52 -21.22
C PHE A 116 5.36 -0.18 -20.42
N ALA A 117 5.09 -0.50 -19.15
CA ALA A 117 6.10 -1.07 -18.25
C ALA A 117 5.48 -1.77 -17.04
N THR A 118 6.23 -2.72 -16.49
CA THR A 118 5.99 -3.27 -15.15
C THR A 118 7.29 -3.21 -14.36
N GLU A 119 7.22 -2.67 -13.16
CA GLU A 119 8.36 -2.37 -12.29
C GLU A 119 8.10 -2.90 -10.88
N GLU A 120 9.16 -3.25 -10.17
CA GLU A 120 9.09 -3.59 -8.75
C GLU A 120 9.77 -2.51 -7.93
N LEU A 121 9.16 -2.15 -6.81
CA LEU A 121 9.72 -1.18 -5.87
C LEU A 121 9.40 -1.56 -4.43
N VAL A 122 10.25 -1.09 -3.51
CA VAL A 122 10.05 -1.23 -2.07
C VAL A 122 9.92 0.15 -1.46
N ALA A 123 8.75 0.44 -0.90
CA ALA A 123 8.55 1.63 -0.09
C ALA A 123 8.84 1.30 1.38
N THR A 124 9.67 2.11 2.03
CA THR A 124 10.03 1.97 3.44
C THR A 124 9.31 3.03 4.26
N ARG A 125 8.80 2.65 5.44
CA ARG A 125 8.18 3.58 6.37
C ARG A 125 9.15 4.69 6.76
N VAL A 126 8.68 5.93 6.69
CA VAL A 126 9.41 7.08 7.19
C VAL A 126 9.24 7.12 8.70
N LYS A 127 10.31 6.79 9.42
CA LYS A 127 10.39 7.05 10.87
C LYS A 127 10.65 8.54 11.03
N GLU A 128 9.64 9.26 11.50
CA GLU A 128 9.70 10.68 11.73
C GLU A 128 10.88 10.97 12.69
N ALA A 129 11.92 11.65 12.20
CA ALA A 129 12.68 12.52 13.09
C ALA A 129 11.78 13.73 13.37
N PRO A 130 11.72 14.25 14.60
CA PRO A 130 10.85 15.38 14.92
C PRO A 130 11.08 16.49 13.90
N GLU A 131 10.03 16.82 13.17
CA GLU A 131 10.02 17.84 12.13
C GLU A 131 10.55 19.14 12.75
N LYS A 132 11.69 19.65 12.26
CA LYS A 132 12.06 21.04 12.53
C LYS A 132 10.97 21.89 11.89
N SER A 133 10.06 22.40 12.72
CA SER A 133 9.07 23.40 12.32
C SER A 133 9.78 24.49 11.51
N PRO A 134 9.18 25.00 10.41
CA PRO A 134 9.68 26.19 9.75
C PRO A 134 9.87 27.29 10.82
N PRO A 135 11.01 28.01 10.85
CA PRO A 135 11.15 29.12 11.79
C PRO A 135 9.97 30.06 11.58
N ALA A 136 9.23 30.30 12.67
CA ALA A 136 8.15 31.27 12.68
C ALA A 136 8.67 32.57 12.08
N ALA A 137 8.04 33.01 10.99
CA ALA A 137 8.39 34.27 10.34
C ALA A 137 8.34 35.39 11.40
N PRO A 138 9.33 36.31 11.43
CA PRO A 138 9.31 37.41 12.38
C PRO A 138 8.07 38.26 12.12
N LYS A 139 7.26 38.46 13.16
CA LYS A 139 6.19 39.45 13.15
C LYS A 139 6.82 40.82 12.88
N LYS A 140 6.33 41.50 11.84
CA LYS A 140 6.70 42.87 11.52
C LYS A 140 5.83 43.85 12.31
#